data_AF-A0A4U9TCN9-F1
#
_entry.id   AF-A0A4U9TCN9-F1
#
_cell.length_a   1.000
_cell.length_b   1.000
_cell.length_c   1.000
_cell.angle_alpha   90.00
_cell.angle_beta   90.00
_cell.angle_gamma   90.00
#
_symmetry.space_group_name_H-M   'P 1'
#
loop_
_entity.id
_entity.type
_entity.pdbx_description
1 polymer ?
#
loop_
_entity_poly.entity_id
_entity_poly.type
_entity_poly.pdbx_seq_one_letter_code
_entity_poly.pdbx_strand_id
1 'polypeptide(L)' 'MINYLTAKDAAEYLGVCLSRFYQLKRYIPSFPPYINQTINGRKRRVWLASSLDQFADRFLGGRK' A
#
# COMPACT_ATOMS: atom_id res chain seq x y z
N MET A 1 -12.52 8.17 -8.30
CA MET A 1 -12.39 8.47 -6.86
C MET A 1 -10.99 8.02 -6.44
N ILE A 2 -10.18 8.92 -5.88
CA ILE A 2 -8.79 8.59 -5.49
C ILE A 2 -8.84 7.85 -4.16
N ASN A 3 -8.56 6.55 -4.17
CA ASN A 3 -8.67 5.70 -2.98
C ASN A 3 -7.33 5.61 -2.26
N TYR A 4 -7.26 6.24 -1.08
CA TYR A 4 -6.13 6.15 -0.17
C TYR A 4 -6.38 5.08 0.88
N LEU A 5 -5.41 4.20 1.08
CA LEU A 5 -5.50 3.04 1.95
C LEU A 5 -4.49 3.17 3.09
N THR A 6 -4.90 2.85 4.33
CA THR A 6 -3.94 2.75 5.43
C THR A 6 -3.02 1.53 5.23
N ALA A 7 -1.97 1.37 6.05
CA ALA A 7 -1.09 0.21 5.93
C ALA A 7 -1.85 -1.12 6.06
N LYS A 8 -2.88 -1.17 6.92
CA LYS A 8 -3.71 -2.37 7.10
C LYS A 8 -4.54 -2.64 5.86
N ASP A 9 -5.29 -1.65 5.40
CA ASP A 9 -6.16 -1.80 4.23
C ASP A 9 -5.32 -2.07 2.96
N ALA A 10 -4.14 -1.46 2.83
CA ALA A 10 -3.22 -1.70 1.73
C ALA A 10 -2.66 -3.13 1.73
N ALA A 11 -2.38 -3.70 2.90
CA ALA A 11 -1.96 -5.09 3.02
C ALA A 11 -3.09 -6.05 2.59
N GLU A 12 -4.31 -5.82 3.08
CA GLU A 12 -5.51 -6.58 2.68
C GLU A 12 -5.77 -6.44 1.18
N TYR A 13 -5.65 -5.23 0.63
CA TYR A 13 -5.80 -4.94 -0.79
C TYR A 13 -4.77 -5.64 -1.68
N LEU A 14 -3.54 -5.84 -1.19
CA LEU A 14 -2.50 -6.61 -1.86
C LEU A 14 -2.60 -8.13 -1.62
N GLY A 15 -3.56 -8.59 -0.81
CA GLY A 15 -3.71 -10.01 -0.47
C GLY A 15 -2.58 -10.57 0.39
N VAL A 16 -1.94 -9.71 1.21
CA VAL A 16 -0.82 -10.10 2.08
C VAL A 16 -1.08 -9.72 3.53
N CYS A 17 -0.42 -10.41 4.46
CA CYS A 17 -0.47 -10.01 5.86
C CYS A 17 0.31 -8.70 6.11
N LEU A 18 -0.02 -7.99 7.20
CA LEU A 18 0.57 -6.68 7.51
C LEU A 18 2.10 -6.74 7.72
N SER A 19 2.61 -7.82 8.31
CA SER A 19 4.06 -8.03 8.45
C SER A 19 4.76 -8.14 7.09
N ARG A 20 4.14 -8.90 6.16
CA ARG A 20 4.64 -9.01 4.79
C ARG A 20 4.61 -7.67 4.06
N PHE A 21 3.55 -6.88 4.23
CA PHE A 21 3.48 -5.52 3.69
C PHE A 21 4.67 -4.65 4.15
N TYR A 22 5.01 -4.67 5.45
CA TYR A 22 6.17 -3.92 5.95
C TYR A 22 7.51 -4.45 5.45
N GLN A 23 7.63 -5.76 5.22
CA GLN A 23 8.81 -6.32 4.56
C GLN A 23 8.94 -5.81 3.13
N LEU A 24 7.86 -5.85 2.34
CA LEU A 24 7.86 -5.35 0.96
C LEU A 24 8.26 -3.87 0.93
N LYS A 25 7.66 -3.05 1.80
CA LYS A 25 8.01 -1.64 1.97
C LYS A 25 9.47 -1.41 2.35
N ARG A 26 10.07 -2.29 3.15
CA ARG A 26 11.45 -2.14 3.64
C ARG A 26 12.48 -2.60 2.62
N TYR A 27 12.20 -3.69 1.91
CA TYR A 27 13.20 -4.41 1.12
C TYR A 27 13.04 -4.23 -0.39
N ILE A 28 11.91 -3.73 -0.88
CA ILE A 28 11.73 -3.43 -2.31
C ILE A 28 11.96 -1.93 -2.50
N PRO A 29 13.05 -1.50 -3.16
CA PRO A 29 13.35 -0.08 -3.35
C PRO A 29 12.28 0.67 -4.15
N SER A 30 11.62 -0.01 -5.08
CA SER A 30 10.54 0.54 -5.90
C SER A 30 9.15 0.40 -5.27
N PHE A 31 9.07 0.16 -3.95
CA PHE A 31 7.79 0.07 -3.27
C PHE A 31 7.04 1.42 -3.32
N PRO A 32 5.70 1.42 -3.47
CA PRO A 32 4.93 2.65 -3.57
C PRO A 32 5.16 3.61 -2.38
N PRO A 33 5.39 4.91 -2.65
CA PRO A 33 5.56 5.90 -1.59
C PRO A 33 4.24 6.08 -0.83
N TYR A 34 4.35 6.45 0.44
CA TYR A 34 3.20 6.86 1.24
C TYR A 34 3.02 8.37 1.20
N ILE A 35 1.79 8.81 1.42
CA ILE A 35 1.43 10.21 1.65
C ILE A 35 0.93 10.34 3.09
N ASN A 36 1.17 11.49 3.72
CA ASN A 36 0.59 11.79 5.02
C ASN A 36 -0.79 12.43 4.82
N GLN A 37 -1.83 11.82 5.34
CA GLN A 37 -3.18 12.39 5.36
C GLN A 37 -3.72 12.49 6.78
N THR A 38 -4.53 13.52 7.03
CA THR A 38 -5.25 13.65 8.29
C THR A 38 -6.56 12.90 8.18
N ILE A 39 -6.68 11.78 8.91
CA ILE A 39 -7.90 10.97 8.99
C ILE A 39 -8.36 11.01 10.44
N ASN A 40 -9.60 11.46 10.69
CA ASN A 40 -10.18 11.62 12.02
C ASN A 40 -9.28 12.44 12.97
N GLY A 41 -8.73 13.55 12.48
CA GLY A 41 -7.85 14.45 13.25
C GLY A 41 -6.45 13.89 13.51
N ARG A 42 -6.10 12.69 13.04
CA ARG A 42 -4.78 12.09 13.20
C ARG A 42 -4.05 11.97 11.87
N LYS A 43 -2.77 12.36 11.85
CA LYS A 43 -1.90 12.13 10.69
C LYS A 43 -1.64 10.62 10.55
N ARG A 44 -1.97 10.07 9.39
CA ARG A 44 -1.78 8.67 9.00
C ARG A 44 -0.97 8.62 7.72
N ARG A 45 -0.11 7.60 7.62
CA ARG A 45 0.53 7.23 6.35
C ARG A 45 -0.46 6.39 5.55
N VAL A 46 -0.70 6.81 4.32
CA VAL A 46 -1.61 6.14 3.40
C VAL A 46 -0.96 5.94 2.05
N TRP A 47 -1.45 4.94 1.32
CA TRP A 47 -0.98 4.57 -0.01
C TRP A 47 -2.09 4.73 -1.01
N LEU A 48 -1.73 5.17 -2.21
CA LEU A 48 -2.66 5.27 -3.31
C LEU A 48 -2.93 3.88 -3.89
N ALA A 49 -4.21 3.49 -4.02
CA ALA A 49 -4.59 2.19 -4.56
C ALA A 49 -3.98 1.90 -5.94
N SER A 50 -3.99 2.86 -6.86
CA SER A 50 -3.42 2.68 -8.20
C SER A 50 -1.90 2.47 -8.19
N SER A 51 -1.17 3.04 -7.23
CA SER A 51 0.27 2.75 -7.07
C SER A 51 0.51 1.35 -6.52
N LEU A 52 -0.39 0.86 -5.65
CA LEU A 52 -0.36 -0.52 -5.16
C LEU A 52 -0.71 -1.52 -6.28
N ASP A 53 -1.63 -1.18 -7.19
CA ASP A 53 -1.94 -1.99 -8.38
C ASP A 53 -0.71 -2.16 -9.26
N GLN A 54 -0.05 -1.05 -9.62
CA GLN A 54 1.19 -1.08 -10.43
C GLN A 54 2.29 -1.91 -9.77
N PHE A 55 2.39 -1.85 -8.44
CA PHE A 55 3.32 -2.68 -7.70
C PHE A 55 2.92 -4.17 -7.73
N ALA A 56 1.64 -4.48 -7.54
CA ALA A 56 1.13 -5.85 -7.56
C ALA A 56 1.33 -6.51 -8.93
N ASP A 57 1.06 -5.79 -10.02
CA ASP A 57 1.28 -6.27 -11.39
C ASP A 57 2.73 -6.65 -11.63
N ARG A 58 3.67 -5.90 -11.05
CA ARG A 58 5.10 -6.07 -11.29
C ARG A 58 5.77 -7.10 -10.38
N PHE A 59 5.30 -7.24 -9.13
CA PHE A 59 5.99 -8.04 -8.10
C PHE A 59 5.16 -9.18 -7.52
N LEU A 60 3.84 -9.13 -7.63
CA LEU A 60 2.93 -10.13 -7.05
C LEU A 60 2.15 -10.93 -8.12
N GLY A 61 2.42 -10.69 -9.41
CA GLY A 61 1.79 -11.40 -10.53
C GLY A 61 0.46 -10.80 -10.99
N GLY A 62 0.15 -9.57 -10.58
CA GLY A 62 -1.12 -8.90 -10.86
C GLY A 62 -2.31 -9.48 -10.12
N ARG A 63 -3.34 -8.67 -9.88
CA ARG A 63 -4.62 -9.22 -9.41
C ARG A 63 -5.35 -9.83 -10.61
N LYS A 64 -5.49 -11.16 -10.62
CA LYS A 64 -6.42 -11.86 -11.51
C LYS A 64 -7.86 -11.55 -11.16
#